data_AF-A0A953LCU1-F1
#
_entry.id   AF-A0A953LCU1-F1
#
_cell.length_a   1.000
_cell.length_b   1.000
_cell.length_c   1.000
_cell.angle_alpha   90.00
_cell.angle_beta   90.00
_cell.angle_gamma   90.00
#
_symmetry.space_group_name_H-M   'P 1'
#
loop_
_entity.id
_entity.type
_entity.pdbx_description
1 polymer ?
#
loop_
_entity_poly.entity_id
_entity_poly.type
_entity_poly.pdbx_seq_one_letter_code
_entity_poly.pdbx_strand_id
1 'polypeptide(L)'
;MKPNPEEINELVTKLIDEYRISTRFINILWKESDHYEQLRELIETRVSKVDKLKLLINSKEALFFSGSSKRIIQLRAKLLDNMADPVLQELYSKFGKENYCYYRSMAVRELSKKRWISGRSWPLAFVNTFGFPRVFAGMKSTKRPPRFMDVLPFKPPPPLKRFQKEIKKNLITVLNNEGDHTRCIVSLPTGGGKTRTAVEAFIEWLKPRFDKGKYLIWIAQSEELCNQVIECIGEIWQATEFTEPLRVYRYFTSGLEISKLTFDSKISGIIIYEY
;
A
#
# COMPACT_ATOMS: atom_id res chain seq x y z
N MET A 1 -10.34 -1.42 8.35
CA MET A 1 -11.80 -1.60 8.42
C MET A 1 -12.34 -0.61 7.45
N LYS A 2 -13.04 -1.09 6.43
CA LYS A 2 -13.48 -0.27 5.33
C LYS A 2 -14.83 0.36 5.70
N PRO A 3 -14.93 1.70 5.79
CA PRO A 3 -16.21 2.37 5.98
C PRO A 3 -17.11 2.08 4.77
N ASN A 4 -18.41 1.97 5.02
CA ASN A 4 -19.36 1.75 3.93
C ASN A 4 -19.56 3.07 3.12
N PRO A 5 -20.13 3.01 1.91
CA PRO A 5 -20.31 4.21 1.09
C PRO A 5 -21.18 5.30 1.75
N GLU A 6 -22.14 4.92 2.58
CA GLU A 6 -23.03 5.86 3.30
C GLU A 6 -22.26 6.64 4.37
N GLU A 7 -21.46 5.97 5.19
CA GLU A 7 -20.59 6.56 6.21
C GLU A 7 -19.56 7.51 5.58
N ILE A 8 -19.04 7.17 4.39
CA ILE A 8 -18.14 8.05 3.64
C ILE A 8 -18.88 9.30 3.18
N ASN A 9 -20.08 9.15 2.62
CA ASN A 9 -20.88 10.29 2.18
C ASN A 9 -21.26 11.19 3.36
N GLU A 10 -21.66 10.61 4.49
CA GLU A 10 -21.98 11.33 5.73
C GLU A 10 -20.78 12.16 6.20
N LEU A 11 -19.59 11.55 6.27
CA LEU A 11 -18.37 12.26 6.66
C LEU A 11 -18.07 13.42 5.69
N VAL A 12 -18.16 13.18 4.37
CA VAL A 12 -17.87 14.21 3.36
C VAL A 12 -18.84 15.39 3.48
N THR A 13 -20.13 15.12 3.61
CA THR A 13 -21.17 16.15 3.79
C THR A 13 -20.89 16.98 5.04
N LYS A 14 -20.59 16.35 6.18
CA LYS A 14 -20.24 17.08 7.41
C LYS A 14 -18.99 17.94 7.24
N LEU A 15 -17.93 17.41 6.64
CA LEU A 15 -16.68 18.15 6.44
C LEU A 15 -16.87 19.39 5.54
N ILE A 16 -17.77 19.32 4.55
CA ILE A 16 -18.00 20.42 3.61
C ILE A 16 -19.03 21.41 4.14
N ASP A 17 -20.18 20.93 4.59
CA ASP A 17 -21.35 21.77 4.86
C ASP A 17 -21.37 22.30 6.30
N GLU A 18 -21.04 21.42 7.26
CA GLU A 18 -21.07 21.74 8.69
C GLU A 18 -19.73 22.39 9.13
N TYR A 19 -18.60 21.77 8.80
CA TYR A 19 -17.27 22.22 9.22
C TYR A 19 -16.56 23.12 8.21
N ARG A 20 -17.19 23.40 7.06
CA ARG A 20 -16.76 24.37 6.04
C ARG A 20 -15.28 24.29 5.67
N ILE A 21 -14.77 23.07 5.46
CA ILE A 21 -13.38 22.88 5.05
C ILE A 21 -13.16 23.50 3.66
N SER A 22 -12.22 24.43 3.58
CA SER A 22 -11.97 25.17 2.34
C SER A 22 -11.44 24.29 1.21
N THR A 23 -11.89 24.56 -0.02
CA THR A 23 -11.44 23.87 -1.24
C THR A 23 -9.91 23.91 -1.39
N ARG A 24 -9.28 25.03 -0.98
CA ARG A 24 -7.81 25.17 -0.97
C ARG A 24 -7.15 24.11 -0.08
N PHE A 25 -7.71 23.85 1.10
CA PHE A 25 -7.17 22.86 2.02
C PHE A 25 -7.38 21.42 1.52
N ILE A 26 -8.55 21.14 0.93
CA ILE A 26 -8.83 19.84 0.30
C ILE A 26 -7.83 19.56 -0.84
N ASN A 27 -7.54 20.56 -1.68
CA ASN A 27 -6.55 20.41 -2.74
C ASN A 27 -5.13 20.16 -2.19
N ILE A 28 -4.78 20.73 -1.05
CA ILE A 28 -3.50 20.46 -0.38
C ILE A 28 -3.45 19.03 0.15
N LEU A 29 -4.53 18.56 0.80
CA LEU A 29 -4.66 17.18 1.26
C LEU A 29 -4.58 16.18 0.10
N TRP A 30 -5.17 16.54 -1.05
CA TRP A 30 -5.16 15.75 -2.27
C TRP A 30 -3.75 15.57 -2.85
N LYS A 31 -2.99 16.67 -2.97
CA LYS A 31 -1.63 16.67 -3.54
C LYS A 31 -0.61 15.87 -2.73
N GLU A 32 -0.79 15.78 -1.43
CA GLU A 32 0.12 15.03 -0.53
C GLU A 32 -0.35 13.57 -0.32
N SER A 33 -1.32 13.08 -1.10
CA SER A 33 -1.68 11.66 -1.06
C SER A 33 -0.67 10.83 -1.85
N ASP A 34 -0.32 9.64 -1.33
CA ASP A 34 0.67 8.74 -1.95
C ASP A 34 0.28 8.31 -3.38
N HIS A 35 -1.00 8.43 -3.72
CA HIS A 35 -1.56 8.08 -5.01
C HIS A 35 -1.84 9.29 -5.91
N TYR A 36 -1.42 10.51 -5.52
CA TYR A 36 -1.74 11.73 -6.26
C TYR A 36 -1.25 11.68 -7.71
N GLU A 37 0.01 11.29 -7.96
CA GLU A 37 0.55 11.26 -9.33
C GLU A 37 -0.13 10.18 -10.18
N GLN A 38 -0.39 9.00 -9.61
CA GLN A 38 -1.13 7.91 -10.27
C GLN A 38 -2.56 8.34 -10.63
N LEU A 39 -3.26 9.04 -9.73
CA LEU A 39 -4.63 9.49 -9.94
C LEU A 39 -4.70 10.75 -10.81
N ARG A 40 -3.63 11.56 -10.86
CA ARG A 40 -3.54 12.73 -11.72
C ARG A 40 -3.45 12.35 -13.19
N GLU A 41 -2.73 11.29 -13.52
CA GLU A 41 -2.66 10.76 -14.89
C GLU A 41 -3.97 10.11 -15.33
N LEU A 42 -4.67 9.44 -14.42
CA LEU A 42 -5.95 8.78 -14.72
C LEU A 42 -7.13 9.74 -14.81
N ILE A 43 -7.03 10.93 -14.25
CA ILE A 43 -8.16 11.86 -14.15
C ILE A 43 -7.84 13.15 -14.93
N GLU A 44 -8.12 13.12 -16.24
CA GLU A 44 -8.03 14.28 -17.15
C GLU A 44 -9.04 15.39 -16.82
N THR A 45 -10.04 15.12 -15.98
CA THR A 45 -11.16 16.04 -15.69
C THR A 45 -11.02 16.81 -14.38
N ARG A 46 -11.68 17.97 -14.30
CA ARG A 46 -11.77 18.79 -13.07
C ARG A 46 -12.56 18.03 -11.99
N VAL A 47 -11.85 17.28 -11.14
CA VAL A 47 -12.45 16.57 -10.00
C VAL A 47 -13.04 17.56 -8.99
N SER A 48 -14.30 17.34 -8.62
CA SER A 48 -14.98 18.15 -7.62
C SER A 48 -14.32 18.03 -6.24
N LYS A 49 -14.57 18.99 -5.34
CA LYS A 49 -14.07 18.92 -3.96
C LYS A 49 -14.62 17.72 -3.19
N VAL A 50 -15.83 17.27 -3.53
CA VAL A 50 -16.52 16.11 -2.93
C VAL A 50 -15.80 14.83 -3.34
N ASP A 51 -15.54 14.67 -4.63
CA ASP A 51 -14.91 13.45 -5.15
C ASP A 51 -13.47 13.31 -4.67
N LYS A 52 -12.73 14.43 -4.57
CA LYS A 52 -11.40 14.44 -3.94
C LYS A 52 -11.43 13.92 -2.50
N LEU A 53 -12.41 14.35 -1.70
CA LEU A 53 -12.55 13.86 -0.33
C LEU A 53 -12.96 12.39 -0.29
N LYS A 54 -13.90 11.96 -1.12
CA LYS A 54 -14.30 10.53 -1.22
C LYS A 54 -13.11 9.65 -1.56
N LEU A 55 -12.31 10.05 -2.53
CA LEU A 55 -11.10 9.33 -2.93
C LEU A 55 -10.04 9.31 -1.81
N LEU A 56 -9.84 10.43 -1.10
CA LEU A 56 -8.93 10.49 0.07
C LEU A 56 -9.40 9.63 1.24
N ILE A 57 -10.71 9.61 1.50
CA ILE A 57 -11.28 8.80 2.57
C ILE A 57 -11.22 7.32 2.18
N ASN A 58 -11.45 6.98 0.92
CA ASN A 58 -11.32 5.60 0.44
C ASN A 58 -9.89 5.08 0.51
N SER A 59 -8.89 5.90 0.20
CA SER A 59 -7.49 5.47 0.28
C SER A 59 -7.02 5.28 1.73
N LYS A 60 -7.54 6.07 2.68
CA LYS A 60 -7.16 5.96 4.10
C LYS A 60 -8.14 5.17 4.96
N GLU A 61 -9.32 4.83 4.44
CA GLU A 61 -10.41 4.16 5.15
C GLU A 61 -10.68 4.75 6.56
N ALA A 62 -10.91 3.89 7.55
CA ALA A 62 -11.03 4.22 8.98
C ALA A 62 -9.84 5.02 9.55
N LEU A 63 -8.71 5.06 8.86
CA LEU A 63 -7.49 5.74 9.30
C LEU A 63 -7.38 7.17 8.78
N PHE A 64 -8.43 7.72 8.15
CA PHE A 64 -8.45 9.07 7.59
C PHE A 64 -7.98 10.16 8.57
N PHE A 65 -8.49 10.14 9.82
CA PHE A 65 -8.06 11.07 10.87
C PHE A 65 -6.82 10.63 11.61
N SER A 66 -6.25 9.45 11.36
CA SER A 66 -5.15 8.87 12.13
C SER A 66 -3.78 9.39 11.68
N GLY A 67 -2.75 9.19 12.51
CA GLY A 67 -1.38 9.56 12.19
C GLY A 67 -0.93 10.94 12.71
N SER A 68 0.31 11.29 12.40
CA SER A 68 1.00 12.49 12.92
C SER A 68 1.50 13.41 11.81
N SER A 69 1.01 13.24 10.58
CA SER A 69 1.39 14.13 9.48
C SER A 69 0.91 15.55 9.76
N LYS A 70 1.72 16.53 9.34
CA LYS A 70 1.44 17.97 9.58
C LYS A 70 0.02 18.35 9.11
N ARG A 71 -0.45 17.79 8.00
CA ARG A 71 -1.78 18.09 7.44
C ARG A 71 -2.92 17.46 8.19
N ILE A 72 -2.77 16.23 8.68
CA ILE A 72 -3.81 15.59 9.49
C ILE A 72 -3.94 16.32 10.83
N ILE A 73 -2.82 16.74 11.43
CA ILE A 73 -2.84 17.60 12.61
C ILE A 73 -3.54 18.94 12.29
N GLN A 74 -3.24 19.57 11.15
CA GLN A 74 -3.92 20.79 10.71
C GLN A 74 -5.43 20.58 10.48
N LEU A 75 -5.83 19.43 9.93
CA LEU A 75 -7.23 19.07 9.73
C LEU A 75 -7.95 18.97 11.09
N ARG A 76 -7.38 18.23 12.04
CA ARG A 76 -7.93 18.12 13.40
C ARG A 76 -7.99 19.49 14.08
N ALA A 77 -6.95 20.31 13.92
CA ALA A 77 -6.92 21.66 14.50
C ALA A 77 -8.04 22.54 13.95
N LYS A 78 -8.26 22.53 12.62
CA LYS A 78 -9.36 23.28 12.00
C LYS A 78 -10.73 22.85 12.49
N LEU A 79 -10.93 21.54 12.68
CA LEU A 79 -12.18 21.00 13.21
C LEU A 79 -12.40 21.48 14.66
N LEU A 80 -11.38 21.38 15.50
CA LEU A 80 -11.43 21.83 16.90
C LEU A 80 -11.61 23.36 17.01
N ASP A 81 -11.02 24.13 16.11
CA ASP A 81 -11.11 25.60 16.10
C ASP A 81 -12.51 26.11 15.70
N ASN A 82 -13.32 25.28 15.03
CA ASN A 82 -14.72 25.58 14.71
C ASN A 82 -15.69 25.17 15.84
N MET A 83 -15.21 24.61 16.94
CA MET A 83 -16.06 24.07 18.02
C MET A 83 -16.45 25.12 19.06
N ALA A 84 -17.64 25.00 19.65
CA ALA A 84 -18.05 25.83 20.78
C ALA A 84 -17.12 25.65 22.00
N ASP A 85 -16.78 26.75 22.67
CA ASP A 85 -15.85 26.75 23.81
C ASP A 85 -16.21 25.77 24.94
N PRO A 86 -17.49 25.63 25.37
CA PRO A 86 -17.85 24.70 26.45
C PRO A 86 -17.50 23.24 26.11
N VAL A 87 -17.72 22.83 24.86
CA VAL A 87 -17.42 21.47 24.39
C VAL A 87 -15.92 21.25 24.30
N LEU A 88 -15.18 22.26 23.81
CA LEU A 88 -13.72 22.21 23.74
C LEU A 88 -13.08 22.15 25.13
N GLN A 89 -13.63 22.88 26.11
CA GLN A 89 -13.22 22.80 27.52
C GLN A 89 -13.42 21.39 28.09
N GLU A 90 -14.58 20.76 27.82
CA GLU A 90 -14.86 19.38 28.25
C GLU A 90 -13.89 18.37 27.62
N LEU A 91 -13.58 18.51 26.34
CA LEU A 91 -12.58 17.68 25.68
C LEU A 91 -11.17 17.89 26.28
N TYR A 92 -10.82 19.15 26.56
CA TYR A 92 -9.51 19.47 27.12
C TYR A 92 -9.36 18.97 28.55
N SER A 93 -10.40 19.03 29.39
CA SER A 93 -10.34 18.50 30.75
C SER A 93 -10.13 16.98 30.78
N LYS A 94 -10.70 16.25 29.81
CA LYS A 94 -10.57 14.78 29.71
C LYS A 94 -9.26 14.31 29.05
N PHE A 95 -8.74 15.05 28.07
CA PHE A 95 -7.63 14.58 27.21
C PHE A 95 -6.41 15.50 27.14
N GLY A 96 -6.49 16.68 27.73
CA GLY A 96 -5.43 17.67 27.82
C GLY A 96 -4.29 17.26 28.75
N LYS A 97 -3.41 18.21 29.06
CA LYS A 97 -2.35 18.04 30.06
C LYS A 97 -2.88 18.52 31.41
N GLU A 98 -2.62 17.74 32.44
CA GLU A 98 -2.87 18.13 33.82
C GLU A 98 -2.02 19.37 34.16
N ASN A 99 -2.55 20.30 34.96
CA ASN A 99 -1.88 21.50 35.50
C ASN A 99 -1.75 22.76 34.61
N TYR A 100 -2.49 22.87 33.51
CA TYR A 100 -2.52 24.11 32.70
C TYR A 100 -3.90 24.76 32.67
N CYS A 101 -3.96 26.08 32.84
CA CYS A 101 -5.17 26.87 32.64
C CYS A 101 -5.69 26.71 31.20
N TYR A 102 -7.02 26.66 31.04
CA TYR A 102 -7.63 26.57 29.72
C TYR A 102 -7.40 27.85 28.91
N TYR A 103 -6.77 27.70 27.74
CA TYR A 103 -6.75 28.72 26.71
C TYR A 103 -7.09 28.06 25.38
N ARG A 104 -8.04 28.64 24.62
CA ARG A 104 -8.58 28.02 23.40
C ARG A 104 -7.50 27.61 22.41
N SER A 105 -6.57 28.51 22.08
CA SER A 105 -5.52 28.20 21.10
C SER A 105 -4.56 27.10 21.57
N MET A 106 -4.31 27.03 22.88
CA MET A 106 -3.51 25.97 23.48
C MET A 106 -4.26 24.64 23.42
N ALA A 107 -5.53 24.63 23.79
CA ALA A 107 -6.38 23.43 23.77
C ALA A 107 -6.44 22.83 22.35
N VAL A 108 -6.72 23.65 21.33
CA VAL A 108 -6.74 23.22 19.92
C VAL A 108 -5.38 22.63 19.51
N ARG A 109 -4.27 23.29 19.87
CA ARG A 109 -2.92 22.84 19.52
C ARG A 109 -2.55 21.51 20.18
N GLU A 110 -2.86 21.33 21.46
CA GLU A 110 -2.54 20.10 22.20
C GLU A 110 -3.42 18.94 21.74
N LEU A 111 -4.73 19.15 21.62
CA LEU A 111 -5.69 18.12 21.22
C LEU A 111 -5.46 17.67 19.76
N SER A 112 -5.16 18.58 18.84
CA SER A 112 -4.87 18.22 17.44
C SER A 112 -3.61 17.34 17.29
N LYS A 113 -2.61 17.52 18.16
CA LYS A 113 -1.37 16.74 18.22
C LYS A 113 -1.50 15.43 19.02
N LYS A 114 -2.63 15.21 19.71
CA LYS A 114 -2.81 14.03 20.54
C LYS A 114 -2.71 12.76 19.68
N ARG A 115 -2.01 11.77 20.22
CA ARG A 115 -1.77 10.49 19.53
C ARG A 115 -3.10 9.80 19.23
N TRP A 116 -3.33 9.51 17.95
CA TRP A 116 -4.53 8.80 17.49
C TRP A 116 -4.29 7.29 17.59
N ILE A 117 -4.79 6.66 18.65
CA ILE A 117 -4.71 5.21 18.83
C ILE A 117 -6.09 4.63 18.54
N SER A 118 -6.24 3.94 17.41
CA SER A 118 -7.50 3.39 16.93
C SER A 118 -8.30 2.66 18.02
N GLY A 119 -9.58 3.02 18.15
CA GLY A 119 -10.52 2.46 19.12
C GLY A 119 -10.23 2.74 20.59
N ARG A 120 -9.36 3.71 20.91
CA ARG A 120 -9.19 4.25 22.27
C ARG A 120 -10.12 5.44 22.53
N SER A 121 -10.11 5.91 23.78
CA SER A 121 -11.00 6.97 24.27
C SER A 121 -10.90 8.28 23.49
N TRP A 122 -9.70 8.73 23.10
CA TRP A 122 -9.52 9.98 22.35
C TRP A 122 -10.16 9.97 20.95
N PRO A 123 -9.83 9.02 20.04
CA PRO A 123 -10.50 8.95 18.73
C PRO A 123 -12.01 8.78 18.82
N LEU A 124 -12.50 7.98 19.78
CA LEU A 124 -13.93 7.79 20.01
C LEU A 124 -14.60 9.10 20.45
N ALA A 125 -14.00 9.81 21.42
CA ALA A 125 -14.51 11.10 21.87
C ALA A 125 -14.52 12.11 20.72
N PHE A 126 -13.41 12.24 19.98
CA PHE A 126 -13.32 13.13 18.83
C PHE A 126 -14.44 12.87 17.83
N VAL A 127 -14.55 11.63 17.33
CA VAL A 127 -15.55 11.25 16.32
C VAL A 127 -16.98 11.47 16.82
N ASN A 128 -17.27 11.11 18.07
CA ASN A 128 -18.59 11.33 18.65
C ASN A 128 -18.92 12.82 18.82
N THR A 129 -17.95 13.65 19.23
CA THR A 129 -18.19 15.10 19.42
C THR A 129 -18.50 15.81 18.10
N PHE A 130 -17.88 15.38 17.01
CA PHE A 130 -18.16 15.93 15.68
C PHE A 130 -19.32 15.22 14.96
N GLY A 131 -19.96 14.24 15.61
CA GLY A 131 -21.02 13.42 15.01
C GLY A 131 -20.56 12.68 13.75
N PHE A 132 -19.29 12.27 13.69
CA PHE A 132 -18.76 11.47 12.60
C PHE A 132 -19.06 9.98 12.82
N PRO A 133 -19.08 9.15 11.76
CA PRO A 133 -19.26 7.71 11.90
C PRO A 133 -18.16 7.07 12.76
N ARG A 134 -18.56 6.19 13.69
CA ARG A 134 -17.67 5.53 14.65
C ARG A 134 -16.53 4.74 14.00
N VAL A 135 -16.71 4.27 12.76
CA VAL A 135 -15.68 3.56 11.99
C VAL A 135 -14.39 4.39 11.85
N PHE A 136 -14.50 5.72 11.78
CA PHE A 136 -13.34 6.62 11.69
C PHE A 136 -12.55 6.79 12.99
N ALA A 137 -13.06 6.32 14.12
CA ALA A 137 -12.27 6.21 15.36
C ALA A 137 -11.30 5.01 15.31
N GLY A 138 -11.50 4.11 14.35
CA GLY A 138 -10.79 2.85 14.20
C GLY A 138 -11.19 1.82 15.26
N MET A 139 -10.85 0.54 15.02
CA MET A 139 -11.07 -0.52 15.99
C MET A 139 -9.92 -0.63 16.98
N LYS A 140 -10.26 -0.96 18.24
CA LYS A 140 -9.27 -1.29 19.26
C LYS A 140 -8.60 -2.59 18.82
N SER A 141 -7.35 -2.52 18.40
CA SER A 141 -6.57 -3.74 18.17
C SER A 141 -6.45 -4.46 19.52
N THR A 142 -7.20 -5.55 19.68
CA THR A 142 -7.12 -6.45 20.85
C THR A 142 -5.93 -7.39 20.77
N LYS A 143 -5.24 -7.43 19.61
CA LYS A 143 -4.04 -8.23 19.42
C LYS A 143 -2.87 -7.52 20.10
N ARG A 144 -2.69 -7.78 21.40
CA ARG A 144 -1.34 -7.72 21.98
C ARG A 144 -0.49 -8.69 21.16
N PRO A 145 0.71 -8.31 20.70
CA PRO A 145 1.60 -9.29 20.09
C PRO A 145 1.83 -10.41 21.12
N PRO A 146 1.86 -11.68 20.68
CA PRO A 146 2.11 -12.80 21.59
C PRO A 146 3.46 -12.61 22.31
N ARG A 147 3.59 -13.14 23.53
CA ARG A 147 4.82 -13.00 24.35
C ARG A 147 6.04 -13.63 23.69
N PHE A 148 5.80 -14.59 22.80
CA PHE A 148 6.80 -15.24 21.98
C PHE A 148 6.27 -15.29 20.54
N MET A 149 7.18 -15.28 19.59
CA MET A 149 6.91 -15.50 18.18
C MET A 149 7.91 -16.55 17.73
N ASP A 150 7.42 -17.66 17.20
CA ASP A 150 8.29 -18.64 16.55
C ASP A 150 8.80 -18.03 15.24
N VAL A 151 10.08 -17.68 15.22
CA VAL A 151 10.75 -17.30 13.98
C VAL A 151 11.14 -18.61 13.30
N LEU A 152 10.43 -18.94 12.21
CA LEU A 152 10.72 -20.15 11.45
C LEU A 152 12.11 -20.04 10.80
N PRO A 153 12.89 -21.13 10.76
CA PRO A 153 14.19 -21.13 10.08
C PRO A 153 13.97 -20.92 8.59
N PHE A 154 14.81 -20.07 8.00
CA PHE A 154 14.87 -19.92 6.55
C PHE A 154 15.31 -21.25 5.93
N LYS A 155 14.45 -21.88 5.13
CA LYS A 155 14.75 -23.11 4.40
C LYS A 155 15.06 -22.76 2.95
N PRO A 156 16.35 -22.74 2.53
CA PRO A 156 16.67 -22.51 1.13
C PRO A 156 16.10 -23.64 0.27
N PRO A 157 15.71 -23.36 -0.98
CA PRO A 157 15.19 -24.37 -1.87
C PRO A 157 16.28 -25.41 -2.19
N PRO A 158 15.93 -26.72 -2.34
CA PRO A 158 16.92 -27.80 -2.46
C PRO A 158 17.75 -27.64 -3.74
N PRO A 159 19.04 -27.97 -3.80
CA PRO A 159 19.88 -27.67 -4.97
C PRO A 159 19.34 -28.29 -6.27
N LEU A 160 19.50 -27.59 -7.40
CA LEU A 160 19.14 -28.10 -8.73
C LEU A 160 19.87 -29.42 -9.05
N LYS A 161 19.16 -30.36 -9.69
CA LYS A 161 19.73 -31.59 -10.24
C LYS A 161 20.68 -31.28 -11.41
N ARG A 162 21.58 -32.22 -11.76
CA ARG A 162 22.58 -32.02 -12.83
C ARG A 162 21.95 -31.55 -14.16
N PHE A 163 20.90 -32.23 -14.63
CA PHE A 163 20.21 -31.83 -15.87
C PHE A 163 19.57 -30.44 -15.77
N GLN A 164 19.04 -30.05 -14.60
CA GLN A 164 18.46 -28.72 -14.40
C GLN A 164 19.56 -27.64 -14.44
N LYS A 165 20.75 -27.91 -13.91
CA LYS A 165 21.90 -27.00 -14.00
C LYS A 165 22.36 -26.80 -15.45
N GLU A 166 22.36 -27.85 -16.26
CA GLU A 166 22.69 -27.78 -17.69
C GLU A 166 21.67 -26.93 -18.46
N ILE A 167 20.37 -27.19 -18.24
CA ILE A 167 19.29 -26.40 -18.85
C ILE A 167 19.37 -24.94 -18.41
N LYS A 168 19.61 -24.67 -17.12
CA LYS A 168 19.80 -23.32 -16.59
C LYS A 168 20.95 -22.60 -17.30
N LYS A 169 22.10 -23.27 -17.49
CA LYS A 169 23.25 -22.70 -18.19
C LYS A 169 22.90 -22.34 -19.64
N ASN A 170 22.22 -23.24 -20.35
CA ASN A 170 21.78 -22.99 -21.72
C ASN A 170 20.79 -21.83 -21.81
N LEU A 171 19.85 -21.73 -20.86
CA LEU A 171 18.92 -20.60 -20.76
C LEU A 171 19.66 -19.28 -20.56
N ILE A 172 20.63 -19.22 -19.65
CA ILE A 172 21.43 -18.02 -19.41
C ILE A 172 22.22 -17.62 -20.66
N THR A 173 22.75 -18.59 -21.42
CA THR A 173 23.40 -18.33 -22.71
C THR A 173 22.44 -17.66 -23.69
N VAL A 174 21.23 -18.21 -23.85
CA VAL A 174 20.21 -17.62 -24.73
C VAL A 174 19.80 -16.22 -24.27
N LEU A 175 19.62 -16.01 -22.96
CA LEU A 175 19.28 -14.70 -22.38
C LEU A 175 20.39 -13.64 -22.54
N ASN A 176 21.64 -14.06 -22.73
CA ASN A 176 22.76 -13.16 -22.98
C ASN A 176 22.96 -12.83 -24.47
N ASN A 177 22.28 -13.54 -25.39
CA ASN A 177 22.37 -13.26 -26.82
C ASN A 177 21.61 -11.96 -27.17
N GLU A 178 22.08 -11.25 -28.19
CA GLU A 178 21.44 -10.08 -28.78
C GLU A 178 21.17 -10.34 -30.27
N GLY A 179 20.04 -9.85 -30.80
CA GLY A 179 19.65 -10.06 -32.21
C GLY A 179 19.05 -11.44 -32.49
N ASP A 180 19.61 -12.16 -33.46
CA ASP A 180 19.20 -13.52 -33.80
C ASP A 180 19.58 -14.52 -32.68
N HIS A 181 18.86 -15.62 -32.54
CA HIS A 181 19.06 -16.65 -31.49
C HIS A 181 18.74 -16.24 -30.03
N THR A 182 17.75 -15.36 -29.85
CA THR A 182 17.20 -14.95 -28.54
C THR A 182 16.01 -15.80 -28.07
N ARG A 183 15.62 -16.82 -28.85
CA ARG A 183 14.45 -17.67 -28.59
C ARG A 183 14.88 -19.11 -28.38
N CYS A 184 14.27 -19.78 -27.41
CA CYS A 184 14.47 -21.19 -27.18
C CYS A 184 13.17 -21.86 -26.70
N ILE A 185 13.11 -23.19 -26.86
CA ILE A 185 12.07 -24.03 -26.28
C ILE A 185 12.75 -24.99 -25.31
N VAL A 186 12.31 -24.98 -24.06
CA VAL A 186 12.81 -25.91 -23.03
C VAL A 186 11.82 -27.05 -22.88
N SER A 187 12.27 -28.27 -23.19
CA SER A 187 11.49 -29.49 -22.96
C SER A 187 12.00 -30.20 -21.71
N LEU A 188 11.07 -30.49 -20.81
CA LEU A 188 11.32 -31.13 -19.52
C LEU A 188 10.05 -31.93 -19.18
N PRO A 189 10.16 -33.12 -18.56
CA PRO A 189 8.99 -33.89 -18.16
C PRO A 189 8.16 -33.15 -17.10
N THR A 190 6.88 -33.47 -16.98
CA THR A 190 6.02 -32.96 -15.91
C THR A 190 6.60 -33.37 -14.55
N GLY A 191 6.64 -32.46 -13.59
CA GLY A 191 7.36 -32.67 -12.32
C GLY A 191 8.90 -32.54 -12.41
N GLY A 192 9.47 -32.31 -13.59
CA GLY A 192 10.92 -32.11 -13.79
C GLY A 192 11.47 -30.76 -13.29
N GLY A 193 10.63 -29.91 -12.69
CA GLY A 193 11.02 -28.60 -12.19
C GLY A 193 11.22 -27.53 -13.26
N LYS A 194 10.33 -27.50 -14.28
CA LYS A 194 10.35 -26.52 -15.38
C LYS A 194 10.36 -25.09 -14.89
N THR A 195 9.35 -24.74 -14.09
CA THR A 195 9.16 -23.42 -13.51
C THR A 195 10.39 -23.00 -12.72
N ARG A 196 10.84 -23.87 -11.82
CA ARG A 196 11.99 -23.60 -10.97
C ARG A 196 13.28 -23.35 -11.76
N THR A 197 13.57 -24.19 -12.75
CA THR A 197 14.78 -24.07 -13.57
C THR A 197 14.78 -22.77 -14.36
N ALA A 198 13.62 -22.38 -14.92
CA ALA A 198 13.47 -21.12 -15.66
C ALA A 198 13.59 -19.88 -14.75
N VAL A 199 12.93 -19.90 -13.59
CA VAL A 199 12.99 -18.79 -12.63
C VAL A 199 14.40 -18.61 -12.07
N GLU A 200 15.10 -19.69 -11.70
CA GLU A 200 16.49 -19.61 -11.26
C GLU A 200 17.41 -19.06 -12.36
N ALA A 201 17.23 -19.49 -13.62
CA ALA A 201 18.00 -18.97 -14.76
C ALA A 201 17.81 -17.46 -14.92
N PHE A 202 16.56 -17.00 -14.84
CA PHE A 202 16.23 -15.60 -14.99
C PHE A 202 16.76 -14.75 -13.84
N ILE A 203 16.57 -15.16 -12.58
CA ILE A 203 17.04 -14.42 -11.41
C ILE A 203 18.57 -14.29 -11.43
N GLU A 204 19.28 -15.36 -11.81
CA GLU A 204 20.73 -15.32 -11.98
C GLU A 204 21.18 -14.37 -13.09
N TRP A 205 20.48 -14.38 -14.23
CA TRP A 205 20.73 -13.45 -15.33
C TRP A 205 20.40 -11.99 -14.97
N LEU A 206 19.34 -11.78 -14.18
CA LEU A 206 18.87 -10.47 -13.74
C LEU A 206 19.82 -9.85 -12.71
N LYS A 207 20.49 -10.67 -11.88
CA LYS A 207 21.33 -10.20 -10.77
C LYS A 207 22.31 -9.07 -11.12
N PRO A 208 23.18 -9.21 -12.14
CA PRO A 208 24.09 -8.13 -12.55
C PRO A 208 23.43 -7.00 -13.37
N ARG A 209 22.10 -7.02 -13.55
CA ARG A 209 21.33 -6.11 -14.41
C ARG A 209 20.13 -5.50 -13.70
N PHE A 210 20.03 -5.65 -12.39
CA PHE A 210 18.84 -5.26 -11.63
C PHE A 210 18.57 -3.75 -11.71
N ASP A 211 19.64 -2.96 -11.73
CA ASP A 211 19.64 -1.50 -11.89
C ASP A 211 19.37 -1.03 -13.34
N LYS A 212 19.34 -1.95 -14.31
CA LYS A 212 19.10 -1.66 -15.73
C LYS A 212 17.62 -1.73 -16.13
N GLY A 213 16.71 -1.81 -15.15
CA GLY A 213 15.26 -1.82 -15.39
C GLY A 213 14.79 -2.95 -16.31
N LYS A 214 15.30 -4.17 -16.12
CA LYS A 214 14.92 -5.35 -16.93
C LYS A 214 13.67 -6.01 -16.36
N TYR A 215 12.79 -6.48 -17.24
CA TYR A 215 11.53 -7.10 -16.85
C TYR A 215 11.40 -8.51 -17.40
N LEU A 216 10.88 -9.43 -16.58
CA LEU A 216 10.36 -10.73 -17.03
C LEU A 216 8.86 -10.62 -17.22
N ILE A 217 8.36 -11.07 -18.37
CA ILE A 217 6.93 -11.30 -18.58
C ILE A 217 6.71 -12.81 -18.59
N TRP A 218 5.95 -13.28 -17.61
CA TRP A 218 5.54 -14.67 -17.49
C TRP A 218 4.08 -14.81 -17.88
N ILE A 219 3.79 -15.69 -18.82
CA ILE A 219 2.44 -15.96 -19.33
C ILE A 219 2.05 -17.37 -18.93
N ALA A 220 0.88 -17.54 -18.33
CA ALA A 220 0.31 -18.84 -17.96
C ALA A 220 -1.17 -18.93 -18.34
N GLN A 221 -1.72 -20.15 -18.28
CA GLN A 221 -3.08 -20.49 -18.76
C GLN A 221 -4.17 -20.45 -17.66
N SER A 222 -3.81 -20.15 -16.42
CA SER A 222 -4.73 -20.15 -15.28
C SER A 222 -4.15 -19.36 -14.11
N GLU A 223 -5.01 -18.73 -13.31
CA GLU A 223 -4.63 -18.07 -12.04
C GLU A 223 -3.84 -19.00 -11.09
N GLU A 224 -4.15 -20.29 -11.01
CA GLU A 224 -3.43 -21.24 -10.14
C GLU A 224 -1.95 -21.36 -10.55
N LEU A 225 -1.68 -21.50 -11.85
CA LEU A 225 -0.31 -21.55 -12.40
C LEU A 225 0.43 -20.23 -12.18
N CYS A 226 -0.26 -19.09 -12.30
CA CYS A 226 0.32 -17.79 -11.99
C CYS A 226 0.76 -17.71 -10.52
N ASN A 227 -0.09 -18.15 -9.58
CA ASN A 227 0.23 -18.16 -8.16
C ASN A 227 1.41 -19.09 -7.83
N GLN A 228 1.48 -20.28 -8.43
CA GLN A 228 2.63 -21.20 -8.26
C GLN A 228 3.97 -20.56 -8.68
N VAL A 229 3.96 -19.78 -9.77
CA VAL A 229 5.16 -19.08 -10.25
C VAL A 229 5.57 -17.98 -9.26
N ILE A 230 4.59 -17.24 -8.71
CA ILE A 230 4.86 -16.19 -7.70
C ILE A 230 5.50 -16.78 -6.45
N GLU A 231 4.96 -17.89 -5.95
CA GLU A 231 5.52 -18.60 -4.79
C GLU A 231 6.95 -19.02 -5.08
N CYS A 232 7.20 -19.64 -6.24
CA CYS A 232 8.54 -20.06 -6.66
C CYS A 232 9.53 -18.90 -6.78
N ILE A 233 9.12 -17.77 -7.37
CA ILE A 233 9.93 -16.54 -7.43
C ILE A 233 10.25 -16.04 -6.02
N GLY A 234 9.27 -16.01 -5.13
CA GLY A 234 9.43 -15.56 -3.75
C GLY A 234 10.45 -16.42 -2.99
N GLU A 235 10.34 -17.74 -3.07
CA GLU A 235 11.27 -18.68 -2.46
C GLU A 235 12.71 -18.49 -2.97
N ILE A 236 12.88 -18.38 -4.29
CA ILE A 236 14.21 -18.21 -4.89
C ILE A 236 14.79 -16.84 -4.55
N TRP A 237 13.98 -15.77 -4.63
CA TRP A 237 14.44 -14.42 -4.33
C TRP A 237 14.89 -14.29 -2.86
N GLN A 238 14.14 -14.86 -1.93
CA GLN A 238 14.52 -14.89 -0.51
C GLN A 238 15.80 -15.70 -0.26
N ALA A 239 16.05 -16.73 -1.07
CA ALA A 239 17.26 -17.53 -1.00
C ALA A 239 18.48 -16.85 -1.63
N THR A 240 18.27 -15.84 -2.47
CA THR A 240 19.36 -15.07 -3.06
C THR A 240 19.77 -13.92 -2.15
N GLU A 241 21.07 -13.67 -2.04
CA GLU A 241 21.63 -12.50 -1.35
C GLU A 241 21.37 -11.23 -2.19
N PHE A 242 20.15 -10.69 -2.07
CA PHE A 242 19.74 -9.41 -2.63
C PHE A 242 19.35 -8.46 -1.50
N THR A 243 19.78 -7.21 -1.60
CA THR A 243 19.42 -6.15 -0.63
C THR A 243 18.14 -5.41 -1.00
N GLU A 244 17.71 -5.51 -2.26
CA GLU A 244 16.52 -4.81 -2.78
C GLU A 244 15.32 -5.75 -2.95
N PRO A 245 14.08 -5.25 -2.75
CA PRO A 245 12.88 -6.04 -2.98
C PRO A 245 12.61 -6.19 -4.49
N LEU A 246 12.27 -7.41 -4.93
CA LEU A 246 11.76 -7.65 -6.27
C LEU A 246 10.26 -7.34 -6.34
N ARG A 247 9.87 -6.48 -7.29
CA ARG A 247 8.46 -6.17 -7.54
C ARG A 247 7.86 -7.18 -8.51
N VAL A 248 6.80 -7.88 -8.08
CA VAL A 248 6.02 -8.80 -8.90
C VAL A 248 4.63 -8.21 -9.13
N TYR A 249 4.27 -7.98 -10.39
CA TYR A 249 2.96 -7.47 -10.79
C TYR A 249 2.04 -8.62 -11.21
N ARG A 250 0.84 -8.67 -10.62
CA ARG A 250 -0.20 -9.66 -10.92
C ARG A 250 -1.23 -9.05 -11.87
N TYR A 251 -1.27 -9.49 -13.12
CA TYR A 251 -2.22 -9.01 -14.14
C TYR A 251 -3.31 -10.04 -14.48
N PHE A 252 -3.63 -10.91 -13.53
CA PHE A 252 -4.69 -11.92 -13.63
C PHE A 252 -5.77 -11.74 -12.55
N THR A 253 -5.42 -11.19 -11.39
CA THR A 253 -6.38 -10.80 -10.36
C THR A 253 -6.93 -9.40 -10.64
N SER A 254 -8.20 -9.32 -11.07
CA SER A 254 -9.02 -8.10 -11.25
C SER A 254 -8.60 -7.11 -12.33
N GLY A 255 -9.24 -7.17 -13.52
CA GLY A 255 -9.57 -6.06 -14.43
C GLY A 255 -8.44 -5.12 -14.92
N LEU A 256 -7.18 -5.42 -14.62
CA LEU A 256 -6.02 -4.63 -14.99
C LEU A 256 -5.59 -5.03 -16.40
N GLU A 257 -5.81 -4.14 -17.36
CA GLU A 257 -5.29 -4.31 -18.71
C GLU A 257 -3.78 -4.06 -18.75
N ILE A 258 -3.05 -4.88 -19.51
CA ILE A 258 -1.63 -4.71 -19.84
C ILE A 258 -1.35 -3.30 -20.41
N SER A 259 -2.33 -2.69 -21.09
CA SER A 259 -2.26 -1.33 -21.65
C SER A 259 -1.92 -0.24 -20.61
N LYS A 260 -2.14 -0.51 -19.32
CA LYS A 260 -1.88 0.41 -18.20
C LYS A 260 -0.57 0.14 -17.45
N LEU A 261 0.30 -0.73 -17.98
CA LEU A 261 1.62 -1.01 -17.40
C LEU A 261 2.52 0.23 -17.44
N THR A 262 2.72 0.86 -16.28
CA THR A 262 3.79 1.84 -16.10
C THR A 262 5.06 1.11 -15.66
N PHE A 263 6.05 1.03 -16.54
CA PHE A 263 7.37 0.49 -16.19
C PHE A 263 8.14 1.55 -15.40
N ASP A 264 8.59 1.19 -14.20
CA ASP A 264 9.60 1.97 -13.51
C ASP A 264 10.93 1.72 -14.22
N SER A 265 11.47 2.74 -14.91
CA SER A 265 12.71 2.63 -15.66
C SER A 265 13.95 2.42 -14.77
N LYS A 266 13.79 2.53 -13.44
CA LYS A 266 14.89 2.44 -12.48
C LYS A 266 14.97 1.11 -11.74
N ILE A 267 13.89 0.32 -11.72
CA ILE A 267 13.81 -0.91 -10.92
C ILE A 267 13.32 -2.06 -11.81
N SER A 268 14.08 -3.17 -11.81
CA SER A 268 13.68 -4.39 -12.50
C SER A 268 12.48 -5.08 -11.82
N GLY A 269 11.68 -5.82 -12.59
CA GLY A 269 10.47 -6.46 -12.06
C GLY A 269 10.03 -7.70 -12.83
N ILE A 270 9.01 -8.38 -12.29
CA ILE A 270 8.38 -9.52 -12.95
C ILE A 270 6.88 -9.23 -13.13
N ILE A 271 6.37 -9.49 -14.32
CA ILE A 271 4.96 -9.35 -14.68
C ILE A 271 4.43 -10.76 -14.92
N ILE A 272 3.31 -11.10 -14.28
CA ILE A 272 2.67 -12.39 -14.46
C ILE A 272 1.27 -12.14 -15.00
N TYR A 273 1.00 -12.76 -16.14
CA TYR A 273 -0.21 -12.58 -16.92
C TYR A 273 -0.88 -13.92 -17.20
N GLU A 274 -2.21 -13.93 -17.12
CA GLU A 274 -3.06 -15.02 -17.56
C GLU A 274 -3.62 -14.67 -18.93
N TYR A 275 -3.52 -15.61 -19.88
CA TYR A 275 -4.03 -15.49 -21.25
C TYR A 275 -5.28 -16.35 -21.44
#